data_AF-A0A8T1TPK7-F1
#
_entry.id   AF-A0A8T1TPK7-F1
#
_cell.length_a   1.000
_cell.length_b   1.000
_cell.length_c   1.000
_cell.angle_alpha   90.00
_cell.angle_beta   90.00
_cell.angle_gamma   90.00
#
_symmetry.space_group_name_H-M   'P 1'
#
loop_
_entity.id
_entity.type
_entity.pdbx_description
1 polymer ?
#
loop_
_entity_poly.entity_id
_entity_poly.type
_entity_poly.pdbx_seq_one_letter_code
_entity_poly.pdbx_strand_id
1 'polypeptide(L)'
;MVFRFTPSQDLEMMRKLIRQKPFAAKRGATLEVWDNVAAALSTALQQKMKVKQIRDRLNLLKARLKANEQASFLASDVEESLDAVNIQSHYSDVDGK
;
A
#
# COMPACT_ATOMS: atom_id res chain seq x y z
N MET A 1 2.55 -29.51 0.84
CA MET A 1 2.23 -28.66 2.02
C MET A 1 2.23 -27.20 1.58
N VAL A 2 1.06 -26.53 1.55
CA VAL A 2 0.95 -25.11 1.19
C VAL A 2 1.18 -24.29 2.45
N PHE A 3 2.23 -23.47 2.47
CA PHE A 3 2.47 -22.57 3.58
C PHE A 3 1.39 -21.48 3.60
N ARG A 4 0.67 -21.37 4.72
CA ARG A 4 -0.37 -20.35 4.92
C ARG A 4 0.19 -19.24 5.81
N PHE A 5 0.36 -18.06 5.23
CA PHE A 5 0.71 -16.87 5.99
C PHE A 5 -0.44 -16.47 6.92
N THR A 6 -0.12 -16.30 8.20
CA THR A 6 -1.01 -15.65 9.18
C THR A 6 -0.85 -14.13 9.12
N PRO A 7 -1.83 -13.35 9.59
CA PRO A 7 -1.76 -11.88 9.59
C PRO A 7 -0.52 -11.33 10.31
N SER A 8 -0.10 -11.98 11.40
CA SER A 8 1.10 -11.61 12.15
C SER A 8 2.38 -11.82 11.33
N GLN A 9 2.43 -12.89 10.55
CA GLN A 9 3.55 -13.18 9.64
C GLN A 9 3.58 -12.20 8.46
N ASP A 10 2.42 -11.80 7.94
CA ASP A 10 2.34 -10.76 6.91
C ASP A 10 2.89 -9.42 7.41
N LEU A 11 2.58 -9.03 8.66
CA LEU A 11 3.13 -7.82 9.28
C LEU A 11 4.65 -7.88 9.44
N GLU A 12 5.18 -8.98 9.94
CA GLU A 12 6.62 -9.17 10.08
C GLU A 12 7.34 -9.18 8.72
N MET A 13 6.72 -9.82 7.72
CA MET A 13 7.20 -9.81 6.34
C MET A 13 7.28 -8.39 5.79
N MET A 14 6.21 -7.60 5.93
CA MET A 14 6.17 -6.22 5.47
C MET A 14 7.21 -5.35 6.20
N ARG A 15 7.36 -5.51 7.53
CA ARG A 15 8.36 -4.79 8.33
C ARG A 15 9.78 -5.09 7.84
N LYS A 16 10.10 -6.36 7.55
CA LYS A 16 11.42 -6.75 7.01
C LYS A 16 11.65 -6.23 5.60
N LEU A 17 10.63 -6.27 4.73
CA LEU A 17 10.72 -5.71 3.38
C LEU A 17 10.99 -4.20 3.40
N ILE A 18 10.31 -3.45 4.26
CA ILE A 18 10.53 -2.01 4.41
C ILE A 18 11.94 -1.72 4.93
N ARG A 19 12.43 -2.52 5.89
CA ARG A 19 13.78 -2.34 6.46
C ARG A 19 14.89 -2.64 5.46
N GLN A 20 14.74 -3.71 4.68
CA GLN A 20 15.76 -4.16 3.71
C GLN A 20 15.69 -3.39 2.38
N LYS A 21 14.60 -2.64 2.12
CA LYS A 21 14.34 -1.88 0.89
C LYS A 21 14.77 -2.64 -0.39
N PRO A 22 14.28 -3.87 -0.62
CA PRO A 22 14.68 -4.67 -1.78
C PRO A 22 14.29 -4.03 -3.12
N PHE A 23 13.38 -3.05 -3.09
CA PHE A 23 12.91 -2.30 -4.26
C PHE A 23 13.90 -1.20 -4.70
N ALA A 24 14.82 -0.78 -3.83
CA ALA A 24 15.83 0.24 -4.12
C ALA A 24 17.18 -0.36 -4.55
N ALA A 25 17.27 -1.69 -4.64
CA ALA A 25 18.51 -2.37 -5.01
C ALA A 25 18.92 -2.03 -6.46
N LYS A 26 20.23 -1.78 -6.67
CA LYS A 26 20.80 -1.55 -8.00
C LYS A 26 20.50 -2.72 -8.95
N ARG A 27 20.24 -2.42 -10.22
CA ARG A 27 19.99 -3.40 -11.29
C ARG A 27 21.18 -4.37 -11.36
N GLY A 28 20.97 -5.64 -11.00
CA GLY A 28 22.01 -6.66 -10.90
C GLY A 28 22.18 -7.25 -9.49
N ALA A 29 22.07 -6.43 -8.44
CA ALA A 29 22.12 -6.87 -7.04
C ALA A 29 20.75 -7.32 -6.50
N THR A 30 19.69 -7.12 -7.29
CA THR A 30 18.31 -7.40 -6.88
C THR A 30 18.14 -8.83 -6.39
N LEU A 31 18.66 -9.84 -7.09
CA LEU A 31 18.52 -11.24 -6.69
C LEU A 31 19.12 -11.53 -5.32
N GLU A 32 20.32 -11.02 -5.06
CA GLU A 32 21.04 -11.21 -3.79
C GLU A 32 20.32 -10.52 -2.61
N VAL A 33 19.79 -9.32 -2.82
CA VAL A 33 19.00 -8.60 -1.81
C VAL A 33 17.71 -9.38 -1.48
N TRP A 34 17.07 -9.98 -2.47
CA TRP A 34 15.90 -10.83 -2.24
C TRP A 34 16.25 -12.13 -1.52
N ASP A 35 17.42 -12.72 -1.78
CA ASP A 35 17.89 -13.91 -1.05
C ASP A 35 18.17 -13.59 0.42
N ASN A 36 18.82 -12.46 0.69
CA ASN A 36 19.02 -11.94 2.05
C ASN A 36 17.71 -11.66 2.78
N VAL A 37 16.69 -11.15 2.09
CA VAL A 37 15.33 -11.00 2.64
C VAL A 37 14.73 -12.35 2.97
N ALA A 38 14.87 -13.35 2.10
CA ALA A 38 14.37 -14.70 2.33
C ALA A 38 15.06 -15.39 3.51
N ALA A 39 16.38 -15.23 3.65
CA ALA A 39 17.13 -15.73 4.79
C ALA A 39 16.67 -15.06 6.09
N ALA A 40 16.58 -13.72 6.11
CA ALA A 40 16.15 -12.97 7.28
C ALA A 40 14.72 -13.31 7.73
N LEU A 41 13.81 -13.55 6.76
CA LEU A 41 12.45 -14.00 7.05
C LEU A 41 12.41 -15.45 7.49
N SER A 42 13.28 -16.29 6.94
CA SER A 42 13.36 -17.68 7.35
C SER A 42 13.82 -17.82 8.79
N THR A 43 14.75 -16.97 9.22
CA THR A 43 15.19 -16.90 10.63
C THR A 43 14.08 -16.36 11.54
N ALA A 44 13.42 -15.27 11.13
CA ALA A 44 12.37 -14.64 11.95
C ALA A 44 11.16 -15.56 12.15
N LEU A 45 10.75 -16.28 11.10
CA LEU A 45 9.59 -17.17 11.11
C LEU A 45 9.96 -18.62 11.45
N GLN A 46 11.24 -18.91 11.71
CA GLN A 46 11.80 -20.25 11.89
C GLN A 46 11.36 -21.25 10.81
N GLN A 47 11.23 -20.78 9.57
CA GLN A 47 10.68 -21.56 8.46
C GLN A 47 11.38 -21.26 7.16
N LYS A 48 11.67 -22.29 6.36
CA LYS A 48 12.32 -22.11 5.05
C LYS A 48 11.40 -21.37 4.07
N MET A 49 11.67 -20.09 3.85
CA MET A 49 10.94 -19.22 2.92
C MET A 49 11.65 -19.16 1.57
N LYS A 50 10.92 -19.34 0.47
CA LYS A 50 11.46 -19.09 -0.88
C LYS A 50 11.15 -17.65 -1.32
N VAL A 51 12.08 -17.02 -2.02
CA VAL A 51 11.90 -15.68 -2.63
C VAL A 51 10.62 -15.59 -3.45
N LYS A 52 10.29 -16.64 -4.22
CA LYS A 52 9.07 -16.69 -5.05
C LYS A 52 7.80 -16.59 -4.19
N GLN A 53 7.76 -17.26 -3.03
CA GLN A 53 6.61 -17.22 -2.11
C GLN A 53 6.45 -15.84 -1.48
N ILE A 54 7.56 -15.19 -1.12
CA ILE A 54 7.59 -13.83 -0.57
C ILE A 54 7.05 -12.85 -1.61
N ARG A 55 7.51 -12.92 -2.86
CA ARG A 55 7.03 -12.04 -3.93
C ARG A 55 5.55 -12.27 -4.26
N ASP A 56 5.12 -13.52 -4.33
CA ASP A 56 3.73 -13.89 -4.58
C ASP A 56 2.81 -13.34 -3.49
N ARG A 57 3.17 -13.56 -2.22
CA ARG A 57 2.41 -13.05 -1.08
C ARG A 57 2.34 -11.52 -1.08
N LEU A 58 3.46 -10.85 -1.41
CA LEU A 58 3.49 -9.40 -1.53
C LEU A 58 2.55 -8.89 -2.62
N ASN A 59 2.50 -9.54 -3.78
CA ASN A 59 1.59 -9.16 -4.86
C ASN A 59 0.13 -9.34 -4.45
N LEU A 60 -0.18 -10.44 -3.74
CA LEU A 60 -1.53 -10.67 -3.20
C LEU A 60 -1.92 -9.58 -2.18
N LEU A 61 -1.02 -9.20 -1.27
CA LEU A 61 -1.27 -8.13 -0.30
C LEU A 61 -1.49 -6.78 -1.00
N LYS A 62 -0.69 -6.46 -2.01
CA LYS A 62 -0.89 -5.24 -2.82
C LYS A 62 -2.23 -5.26 -3.55
N ALA A 63 -2.62 -6.39 -4.12
CA ALA A 63 -3.92 -6.52 -4.79
C ALA A 63 -5.09 -6.34 -3.82
N ARG A 64 -5.00 -6.91 -2.62
CA ARG A 64 -6.00 -6.72 -1.55
C ARG A 64 -6.07 -5.27 -1.09
N LEU A 65 -4.93 -4.61 -0.92
CA LEU A 65 -4.90 -3.19 -0.57
C LEU A 65 -5.59 -2.35 -1.65
N LYS A 66 -5.24 -2.54 -2.92
CA LYS A 66 -5.89 -1.84 -4.04
C LYS A 66 -7.39 -2.11 -4.14
N ALA A 67 -7.83 -3.33 -3.85
CA ALA A 67 -9.24 -3.69 -3.84
C ALA A 67 -9.97 -3.01 -2.67
N ASN A 68 -9.33 -2.94 -1.50
CA ASN A 68 -9.86 -2.23 -0.33
C ASN A 68 -9.88 -0.71 -0.55
N GLU A 69 -8.84 -0.13 -1.17
CA GLU A 69 -8.80 1.28 -1.55
C GLU A 69 -9.94 1.61 -2.52
N GLN A 70 -10.18 0.76 -3.53
CA GLN A 70 -11.32 0.93 -4.44
C GLN A 70 -12.66 0.77 -3.73
N ALA A 71 -12.78 -0.20 -2.81
CA ALA A 71 -14.00 -0.37 -2.02
C ALA A 71 -14.25 0.80 -1.06
N SER A 72 -13.20 1.36 -0.45
CA SER A 72 -13.27 2.57 0.38
C SER A 72 -13.54 3.82 -0.45
N PHE A 73 -12.99 3.93 -1.66
CA PHE A 73 -13.31 5.02 -2.59
C PHE A 73 -14.79 4.98 -3.00
N LEU A 74 -15.31 3.78 -3.30
CA LEU A 74 -16.73 3.58 -3.62
C LEU A 74 -17.66 3.76 -2.41
N ALA A 75 -17.21 3.39 -1.20
CA ALA A 75 -17.98 3.59 0.04
C ALA A 75 -17.87 5.03 0.59
N SER A 76 -16.88 5.79 0.12
CA SER A 76 -16.68 7.21 0.43
C SER A 76 -17.30 8.14 -0.61
N ASP A 77 -18.01 7.60 -1.61
CA ASP A 77 -18.93 8.35 -2.48
C ASP A 77 -20.28 8.57 -1.75
N VAL A 78 -20.20 9.05 -0.51
CA VAL A 78 -21.34 9.69 0.16
C VAL A 78 -21.18 11.17 -0.14
N GLU A 79 -21.92 11.60 -1.15
CA GLU A 79 -22.38 12.97 -1.43
C GLU A 79 -21.68 14.07 -0.61
N GLU A 80 -20.54 14.56 -1.08
CA GLU A 80 -20.29 16.00 -1.01
C GLU A 80 -20.75 16.60 -2.34
N SER A 81 -22.08 16.63 -2.52
CA SER A 81 -22.71 17.61 -3.41
C SER A 81 -22.36 18.97 -2.83
N LEU A 82 -21.21 19.52 -3.23
CA LEU A 82 -20.98 20.95 -3.18
C LEU A 82 -21.99 21.56 -4.15
N ASP A 83 -23.20 21.77 -3.65
CA ASP A 83 -24.15 22.73 -4.18
C ASP A 83 -23.37 24.04 -4.23
N ALA A 84 -22.77 24.30 -5.38
CA ALA A 84 -22.15 25.56 -5.71
C ALA A 84 -23.29 26.56 -5.83
N VAL A 85 -23.83 27.00 -4.69
CA VAL A 85 -24.57 28.25 -4.59
C VAL A 85 -23.56 29.31 -4.98
N ASN A 86 -23.59 29.65 -6.26
CA ASN A 86 -23.04 30.85 -6.83
C ASN A 86 -23.68 32.05 -6.11
N ILE A 87 -23.19 32.39 -4.91
CA ILE A 87 -23.50 33.65 -4.24
C ILE A 87 -22.73 34.72 -5.01
N GLN A 88 -23.36 35.19 -6.08
CA GLN A 88 -22.95 36.36 -6.84
C GLN A 88 -23.21 37.58 -5.94
N SER A 89 -22.23 37.93 -5.10
CA SER A 89 -22.27 39.13 -4.27
C SER A 89 -22.17 40.37 -5.16
N HIS A 90 -23.31 40.97 -5.49
CA HIS A 90 -23.39 42.25 -6.18
C HIS A 90 -23.20 43.37 -5.15
N TYR A 91 -21.97 43.89 -5.04
CA TYR A 91 -21.75 45.20 -4.42
C TYR A 91 -22.34 46.26 -5.38
N SER A 92 -23.50 46.81 -5.02
CA SER A 92 -23.93 48.08 -5.59
C SER A 92 -23.16 49.18 -4.86
N ASP A 93 -22.12 49.70 -5.51
CA ASP A 93 -21.47 50.94 -5.11
C ASP A 93 -22.49 52.09 -5.26
N VAL A 94 -22.75 52.75 -4.14
CA VAL A 94 -23.65 53.90 -4.03
C VAL A 94 -22.90 55.15 -4.46
N ASP A 95 -23.05 55.54 -5.73
CA ASP A 95 -22.61 56.88 -6.16
C ASP A 95 -23.66 57.91 -5.76
N GLY A 96 -23.20 58.90 -5.00
CA GLY A 96 -24.00 59.92 -4.35
C GLY A 96 -24.34 61.09 -5.25
N LYS A 97 -25.43 61.77 -4.89
CA LYS A 97 -25.70 63.14 -5.31
C LYS A 97 -26.45 63.90 -4.23
#